data_AF-A0A7C5MXA7-F1
#
_entry.id   AF-A0A7C5MXA7-F1
#
_cell.length_a   1.000
_cell.length_b   1.000
_cell.length_c   1.000
_cell.angle_alpha   90.00
_cell.angle_beta   90.00
_cell.angle_gamma   90.00
#
_symmetry.space_group_name_H-M   'P 1'
#
loop_
_entity.id
_entity.type
_entity.pdbx_description
1 polymer ?
#
loop_
_entity_poly.entity_id
_entity_poly.type
_entity_poly.pdbx_seq_one_letter_code
_entity_poly.pdbx_strand_id
1 'polypeptide(L)'
;MTKLYQYLAISLFLLSFVFFIAPSDFPSSKDSPITYYEYAHPGPHSPGKMSGAAQAMDMWWASRAYPAEALNLSKFSEAHAQHKQAVAQVNKTQTNAWESIGPHNIGGRTLRLVFNPGNEQTIYLGSAAGGLWRSYTGGEGTEAWHRVPTGFPVLGVSAIAINPLDTNEIYIGTGEVYNYQNVGNRLAIRTTRGS
;
A
#
# COMPACT_ATOMS: atom_id res chain seq x y z
N MET A 1 -30.61 56.96 -6.37
CA MET A 1 -32.00 56.45 -6.23
C MET A 1 -32.09 55.15 -7.03
N THR A 2 -31.79 54.00 -6.41
CA THR A 2 -32.74 53.03 -5.80
C THR A 2 -33.50 52.22 -6.86
N LYS A 3 -33.36 50.89 -7.01
CA LYS A 3 -33.00 49.85 -6.03
C LYS A 3 -32.15 48.73 -6.62
N LEU A 4 -31.08 48.46 -5.89
CA LEU A 4 -30.32 47.22 -5.74
C LEU A 4 -31.00 46.40 -4.60
N TYR A 5 -30.81 45.07 -4.56
CA TYR A 5 -31.18 44.10 -3.50
C TYR A 5 -32.63 43.54 -3.44
N GLN A 6 -32.75 42.26 -3.80
CA GLN A 6 -33.69 41.20 -3.31
C GLN A 6 -33.64 40.09 -4.37
N TYR A 7 -33.03 38.90 -4.24
CA TYR A 7 -32.79 37.95 -3.15
C TYR A 7 -31.47 37.22 -3.50
N LEU A 8 -30.42 37.24 -2.67
CA LEU A 8 -30.21 36.46 -1.44
C LEU A 8 -30.23 34.93 -1.66
N ALA A 9 -29.02 34.40 -1.77
CA ALA A 9 -28.55 33.14 -1.18
C ALA A 9 -29.61 32.10 -0.79
N ILE A 10 -29.70 31.03 -1.60
CA ILE A 10 -29.90 29.68 -1.08
C ILE A 10 -28.77 28.81 -1.65
N SER A 11 -27.60 29.00 -1.06
CA SER A 11 -26.69 27.89 -0.81
C SER A 11 -27.35 27.00 0.24
N LEU A 12 -27.47 25.70 0.01
CA LEU A 12 -27.09 24.63 0.96
C LEU A 12 -27.59 23.25 0.47
N PHE A 13 -26.69 22.28 0.54
CA PHE A 13 -26.94 20.83 0.64
C PHE A 13 -27.52 20.11 -0.59
N LEU A 14 -26.65 19.85 -1.58
CA LEU A 14 -26.70 18.55 -2.24
C LEU A 14 -25.99 17.56 -1.31
N LEU A 15 -26.80 16.66 -0.73
CA LEU A 15 -26.42 15.59 0.17
C LEU A 15 -25.16 14.86 -0.31
N SER A 16 -24.06 15.07 0.41
CA SER A 16 -23.01 14.08 0.52
C SER A 16 -23.56 12.87 1.26
N PHE A 17 -23.86 11.80 0.54
CA PHE A 17 -23.94 10.47 1.14
C PHE A 17 -22.52 10.04 1.52
N VAL A 18 -22.05 10.53 2.67
CA VAL A 18 -20.94 9.90 3.38
C VAL A 18 -21.53 8.67 4.05
N PHE A 19 -21.31 7.50 3.46
CA PHE A 19 -21.46 6.25 4.20
C PHE A 19 -20.38 6.21 5.27
N PHE A 20 -20.72 6.67 6.47
CA PHE A 20 -19.96 6.36 7.67
C PHE A 20 -20.26 4.90 7.99
N ILE A 21 -19.38 3.99 7.57
CA ILE A 21 -19.42 2.62 8.06
C ILE A 21 -18.92 2.68 9.50
N ALA A 22 -19.83 2.71 10.46
CA ALA A 22 -19.48 2.56 11.85
C ALA A 22 -18.96 1.12 12.08
N PRO A 23 -18.00 0.87 12.98
CA PRO A 23 -17.55 -0.48 13.31
C PRO A 23 -18.68 -1.41 13.78
N SER A 24 -19.83 -0.85 14.21
CA SER A 24 -21.05 -1.56 14.58
C SER A 24 -21.90 -2.02 13.40
N ASP A 25 -21.65 -1.51 12.19
CA ASP A 25 -22.39 -1.87 10.97
C ASP A 25 -21.86 -3.16 10.34
N PHE A 26 -20.75 -3.69 10.86
CA PHE A 26 -20.31 -5.05 10.57
C PHE A 26 -21.07 -6.01 11.49
N PRO A 27 -21.91 -6.91 10.94
CA PRO A 27 -22.56 -7.92 11.75
C PRO A 27 -21.50 -8.72 12.49
N SER A 28 -21.70 -8.89 13.80
CA SER A 28 -20.95 -9.86 14.61
C SER A 28 -21.01 -11.22 13.93
N SER A 29 -19.91 -11.98 13.96
CA SER A 29 -19.76 -13.25 13.24
C SER A 29 -20.83 -14.31 13.60
N LYS A 30 -21.62 -14.08 14.64
CA LYS A 30 -22.75 -14.92 15.03
C LYS A 30 -24.02 -14.73 14.22
N ASP A 31 -24.23 -13.56 13.59
CA ASP A 31 -25.54 -13.19 13.03
C ASP A 31 -25.52 -12.97 11.51
N SER A 32 -24.41 -13.27 10.83
CA SER A 32 -24.31 -13.18 9.38
C SER A 32 -24.80 -14.48 8.72
N PRO A 33 -25.72 -14.45 7.73
CA PRO A 33 -26.11 -15.62 6.95
C PRO A 33 -25.04 -16.00 5.91
N ILE A 34 -23.84 -15.45 6.02
CA ILE A 34 -22.67 -15.95 5.31
C ILE A 34 -22.40 -17.32 5.94
N THR A 35 -23.01 -18.34 5.36
CA THR A 35 -22.46 -19.68 5.38
C THR A 35 -21.05 -19.51 4.84
N TYR A 36 -20.09 -19.40 5.75
CA TYR A 36 -18.69 -19.49 5.42
C TYR A 36 -18.59 -20.82 4.70
N TYR A 37 -18.46 -20.78 3.37
CA TYR A 37 -18.00 -21.93 2.65
C TYR A 37 -16.75 -22.33 3.40
N GLU A 38 -16.87 -23.42 4.13
CA GLU A 38 -15.75 -24.21 4.54
C GLU A 38 -15.04 -24.44 3.22
N TYR A 39 -14.01 -23.64 2.94
CA TYR A 39 -12.99 -24.00 1.99
C TYR A 39 -12.24 -25.17 2.65
N ALA A 40 -12.98 -26.25 2.93
CA ALA A 40 -12.50 -27.59 2.72
C ALA A 40 -11.77 -27.49 1.40
N HIS A 41 -10.46 -27.76 1.46
CA HIS A 41 -9.72 -28.09 0.27
C HIS A 41 -10.65 -28.92 -0.60
N PRO A 42 -10.90 -28.54 -1.86
CA PRO A 42 -11.56 -29.47 -2.74
C PRO A 42 -10.62 -30.68 -2.77
N GLY A 43 -10.94 -31.70 -1.96
CA GLY A 43 -10.44 -33.04 -2.16
C GLY A 43 -10.58 -33.33 -3.65
N PRO A 44 -9.65 -34.07 -4.24
CA PRO A 44 -9.25 -33.95 -5.64
C PRO A 44 -10.47 -33.79 -6.57
N HIS A 45 -10.85 -32.55 -6.89
CA HIS A 45 -12.06 -32.26 -7.66
C HIS A 45 -11.70 -31.38 -8.85
N SER A 46 -11.73 -32.06 -9.99
CA SER A 46 -11.91 -31.66 -11.39
C SER A 46 -11.18 -30.39 -11.90
N PRO A 47 -10.40 -30.52 -12.99
CA PRO A 47 -9.45 -29.51 -13.46
C PRO A 47 -10.16 -28.38 -14.21
N GLY A 48 -10.79 -27.47 -13.49
CA GLY A 48 -10.99 -26.11 -14.00
C GLY A 48 -9.62 -25.43 -14.07
N LYS A 49 -9.23 -24.91 -15.24
CA LYS A 49 -7.96 -24.18 -15.39
C LYS A 49 -7.97 -22.92 -14.49
N MET A 50 -7.49 -23.06 -13.26
CA MET A 50 -7.12 -21.91 -12.44
C MET A 50 -6.12 -21.05 -13.20
N SER A 51 -6.26 -19.73 -13.14
CA SER A 51 -5.24 -18.84 -13.70
C SER A 51 -3.93 -19.04 -12.95
N GLY A 52 -2.78 -18.74 -13.59
CA GLY A 52 -1.48 -18.85 -12.91
C GLY A 52 -1.40 -17.99 -11.65
N ALA A 53 -2.09 -16.85 -11.62
CA ALA A 53 -2.22 -16.01 -10.43
C ALA A 53 -3.02 -16.70 -9.31
N ALA A 54 -4.12 -17.39 -9.65
CA ALA A 54 -4.90 -18.14 -8.67
C ALA A 54 -4.10 -19.31 -8.08
N GLN A 55 -3.34 -20.03 -8.90
CA GLN A 55 -2.44 -21.10 -8.44
C GLN A 55 -1.34 -20.56 -7.52
N ALA A 56 -0.76 -19.40 -7.83
CA ALA A 56 0.26 -18.78 -6.97
C ALA A 56 -0.30 -18.37 -5.60
N MET A 57 -1.53 -17.83 -5.57
CA MET A 57 -2.20 -17.49 -4.31
C MET A 57 -2.55 -18.74 -3.49
N ASP A 58 -2.98 -19.82 -4.15
CA ASP A 58 -3.26 -21.10 -3.50
C ASP A 58 -2.00 -21.74 -2.91
N MET A 59 -0.89 -21.73 -3.66
CA MET A 59 0.42 -22.16 -3.13
C MET A 59 0.88 -21.32 -1.94
N TRP A 60 0.70 -20.00 -2.00
CA TRP A 60 1.05 -19.09 -0.91
C TRP A 60 0.16 -19.30 0.33
N TRP A 61 -1.10 -19.69 0.12
CA TRP A 61 -2.02 -20.09 1.19
C TRP A 61 -1.61 -21.42 1.81
N ALA A 62 -1.47 -22.49 1.01
CA ALA A 62 -1.13 -23.83 1.46
C ALA A 62 0.20 -23.90 2.23
N SER A 63 1.21 -23.11 1.83
CA SER A 63 2.50 -23.05 2.52
C SER A 63 2.41 -22.59 3.98
N ARG A 64 1.36 -21.82 4.34
CA ARG A 64 1.14 -21.33 5.71
C ARG A 64 0.21 -22.20 6.54
N ALA A 65 -0.48 -23.14 5.90
CA ALA A 65 -1.22 -24.16 6.61
C ALA A 65 -0.31 -25.33 7.06
N TYR A 66 0.82 -25.56 6.37
CA TYR A 66 1.73 -26.68 6.66
C TYR A 66 2.17 -26.74 8.14
N PRO A 67 2.15 -27.93 8.78
CA PRO A 67 1.87 -29.25 8.22
C PRO A 67 0.38 -29.61 8.09
N ALA A 68 -0.53 -28.73 8.51
CA ALA A 68 -1.96 -28.94 8.34
C ALA A 68 -2.38 -28.65 6.89
N GLU A 69 -3.50 -29.24 6.47
CA GLU A 69 -4.05 -28.97 5.14
C GLU A 69 -4.64 -27.56 5.12
N ALA A 70 -5.42 -27.16 6.13
CA ALA A 70 -6.08 -25.85 6.19
C ALA A 70 -5.63 -25.00 7.40
N LEU A 71 -5.60 -23.68 7.19
CA LEU A 71 -5.39 -22.71 8.25
C LEU A 71 -6.63 -22.68 9.17
N ASN A 72 -6.43 -22.79 10.48
CA ASN A 72 -7.53 -22.65 11.43
C ASN A 72 -7.96 -21.17 11.49
N LEU A 73 -9.05 -20.84 10.80
CA LEU A 73 -9.52 -19.46 10.62
C LEU A 73 -9.95 -18.79 11.93
N SER A 74 -10.54 -19.53 12.88
CA SER A 74 -10.93 -18.95 14.17
C SER A 74 -9.70 -18.54 14.96
N LYS A 75 -8.70 -19.44 15.07
CA LYS A 75 -7.41 -19.12 15.71
C LYS A 75 -6.66 -17.99 15.00
N PHE A 76 -6.71 -17.94 13.67
CA PHE A 76 -6.11 -16.84 12.91
C PHE A 76 -6.79 -15.50 13.23
N SER A 77 -8.12 -15.46 13.27
CA SER A 77 -8.87 -14.25 13.59
C SER A 77 -8.62 -13.77 15.02
N GLU A 78 -8.55 -14.69 15.99
CA GLU A 78 -8.24 -14.42 17.38
C GLU A 78 -6.81 -13.87 17.53
N ALA A 79 -5.84 -14.53 16.90
CA ALA A 79 -4.44 -14.09 16.91
C ALA A 79 -4.27 -12.72 16.25
N HIS A 80 -4.99 -12.45 15.15
CA HIS A 80 -4.97 -11.16 14.48
C HIS A 80 -5.58 -10.06 15.36
N ALA A 81 -6.68 -10.33 16.06
CA ALA A 81 -7.28 -9.40 17.01
C ALA A 81 -6.36 -9.09 18.19
N GLN A 82 -5.73 -10.13 18.76
CA GLN A 82 -4.72 -9.99 19.82
C GLN A 82 -3.52 -9.17 19.35
N HIS A 83 -3.01 -9.44 18.15
CA HIS A 83 -1.92 -8.68 17.55
C HIS A 83 -2.27 -7.20 17.39
N LYS A 84 -3.46 -6.89 16.85
CA LYS A 84 -3.94 -5.51 16.70
C LYS A 84 -4.01 -4.79 18.05
N GLN A 85 -4.49 -5.45 19.09
CA GLN A 85 -4.54 -4.89 20.45
C GLN A 85 -3.13 -4.68 21.03
N ALA A 86 -2.22 -5.66 20.85
CA ALA A 86 -0.84 -5.56 21.31
C ALA A 86 -0.09 -4.40 20.63
N VAL A 87 -0.20 -4.27 19.30
CA VAL A 87 0.40 -3.15 18.54
C VAL A 87 -0.18 -1.80 18.99
N ALA A 88 -1.48 -1.73 19.30
CA ALA A 88 -2.09 -0.51 19.82
C ALA A 88 -1.56 -0.11 21.21
N GLN A 89 -1.15 -1.06 22.06
CA GLN A 89 -0.51 -0.75 23.35
C GLN A 89 0.95 -0.32 23.18
N VAL A 90 1.68 -0.90 22.22
CA VAL A 90 3.10 -0.53 21.94
C VAL A 90 3.21 0.93 21.49
N ASN A 91 2.22 1.45 20.76
CA ASN A 91 2.19 2.83 20.28
C ASN A 91 1.87 3.89 21.35
N LYS A 92 1.68 3.51 22.62
CA LYS A 92 1.43 4.47 23.72
C LYS A 92 2.70 5.06 24.32
N THR A 93 3.86 4.50 24.03
CA THR A 93 5.12 5.12 24.41
C THR A 93 5.36 6.29 23.48
N GLN A 94 5.44 7.52 24.01
CA GLN A 94 5.95 8.67 23.26
C GLN A 94 7.39 8.36 22.84
N THR A 95 7.55 7.74 21.68
CA THR A 95 8.84 7.67 21.01
C THR A 95 9.06 9.03 20.40
N ASN A 96 10.18 9.68 20.72
CA ASN A 96 10.64 10.82 19.93
C ASN A 96 10.59 10.43 18.44
N ALA A 97 10.12 11.34 17.59
CA ALA A 97 10.08 11.08 16.17
C ALA A 97 11.51 10.77 15.69
N TRP A 98 11.70 9.59 15.09
CA TRP A 98 12.97 9.27 14.45
C TRP A 98 13.21 10.29 13.34
N GLU A 99 14.33 11.00 13.44
CA GLU A 99 14.78 11.94 12.40
C GLU A 99 16.02 11.40 11.68
N SER A 100 16.14 11.75 10.40
CA SER A 100 17.32 11.44 9.61
C SER A 100 18.47 12.36 10.02
N ILE A 101 19.61 11.78 10.38
CA ILE A 101 20.86 12.54 10.62
C ILE A 101 21.60 12.88 9.31
N GLY A 102 21.04 12.53 8.16
CA GLY A 102 21.68 12.65 6.86
C GLY A 102 22.63 11.48 6.54
N PRO A 103 23.50 11.62 5.53
CA PRO A 103 23.78 12.85 4.75
C PRO A 103 22.65 13.22 3.79
N HIS A 104 22.30 14.51 3.71
CA HIS A 104 21.27 15.01 2.78
C HIS A 104 21.84 15.36 1.39
N ASN A 105 23.17 15.40 1.24
CA ASN A 105 23.87 15.78 0.01
C ASN A 105 24.44 14.60 -0.79
N ILE A 106 24.31 13.36 -0.30
CA ILE A 106 24.80 12.16 -1.00
C ILE A 106 23.61 11.28 -1.34
N GLY A 107 23.36 11.12 -2.64
CA GLY A 107 22.30 10.26 -3.15
C GLY A 107 22.68 8.77 -3.11
N GLY A 108 21.68 7.92 -2.87
CA GLY A 108 21.79 6.47 -3.08
C GLY A 108 21.58 6.09 -4.55
N ARG A 109 21.52 4.79 -4.84
CA ARG A 109 21.24 4.29 -6.20
C ARG A 109 19.81 4.61 -6.62
N THR A 110 19.68 5.48 -7.62
CA THR A 110 18.42 5.87 -8.24
C THR A 110 18.07 4.92 -9.38
N LEU A 111 16.83 4.42 -9.40
CA LEU A 111 16.30 3.56 -10.45
C LEU A 111 15.44 4.32 -11.45
N ARG A 112 14.68 5.31 -10.97
CA ARG A 112 13.71 6.03 -11.77
C ARG A 112 13.64 7.50 -11.36
N LEU A 113 13.50 8.38 -12.35
CA LEU A 113 13.23 9.80 -12.16
C LEU A 113 12.08 10.19 -13.10
N VAL A 114 11.08 10.91 -12.59
CA VAL A 114 9.92 11.36 -13.38
C VAL A 114 9.55 12.78 -12.97
N PHE A 115 9.41 13.66 -13.95
CA PHE A 115 8.91 15.01 -13.79
C PHE A 115 7.38 15.01 -13.78
N ASN A 116 6.78 15.80 -12.90
CA ASN A 116 5.34 15.99 -12.90
C ASN A 116 4.92 16.82 -14.13
N PRO A 117 3.99 16.32 -14.98
CA PRO A 117 3.58 17.01 -16.20
C PRO A 117 2.84 18.33 -15.94
N GLY A 118 2.25 18.54 -14.76
CA GLY A 118 1.60 19.79 -14.38
C GLY A 118 2.54 20.82 -13.75
N ASN A 119 3.73 20.40 -13.30
CA ASN A 119 4.75 21.29 -12.71
C ASN A 119 6.11 20.59 -12.68
N GLU A 120 7.03 21.00 -13.58
CA GLU A 120 8.35 20.36 -13.73
C GLU A 120 9.26 20.54 -12.52
N GLN A 121 8.98 21.49 -11.63
CA GLN A 121 9.72 21.65 -10.38
C GLN A 121 9.36 20.56 -9.37
N THR A 122 8.22 19.88 -9.57
CA THR A 122 7.87 18.67 -8.82
C THR A 122 8.44 17.43 -9.51
N ILE A 123 9.44 16.82 -8.90
CA ILE A 123 10.11 15.63 -9.43
C ILE A 123 9.95 14.47 -8.45
N TYR A 124 9.68 13.28 -8.97
CA TYR A 124 9.62 12.04 -8.22
C TYR A 124 10.82 11.15 -8.56
N LEU A 125 11.39 10.53 -7.53
CA LEU A 125 12.56 9.68 -7.61
C LEU A 125 12.27 8.33 -6.95
N GLY A 126 12.50 7.25 -7.68
CA GLY A 126 12.45 5.89 -7.17
C GLY A 126 13.86 5.38 -6.90
N SER A 127 14.13 4.93 -5.67
CA SER A 127 15.43 4.39 -5.30
C SER A 127 15.44 2.85 -5.27
N ALA A 128 16.63 2.27 -5.40
CA ALA A 128 16.81 0.82 -5.24
C ALA A 128 16.60 0.37 -3.79
N ALA A 129 16.98 1.24 -2.85
CA ALA A 129 16.76 1.08 -1.43
C ALA A 129 16.51 2.45 -0.82
N GLY A 130 15.33 2.67 -0.24
CA GLY A 130 14.92 3.95 0.35
C GLY A 130 13.51 4.40 -0.05
N GLY A 131 12.91 3.76 -1.06
CA GLY A 131 11.52 3.97 -1.46
C GLY A 131 11.33 5.11 -2.47
N LEU A 132 10.20 5.79 -2.35
CA LEU A 132 9.81 6.92 -3.19
C LEU A 132 10.23 8.24 -2.54
N TRP A 133 10.79 9.14 -3.34
CA TRP A 133 11.20 10.48 -2.95
C TRP A 133 10.57 11.52 -3.87
N ARG A 134 10.38 12.73 -3.34
CA ARG A 134 9.86 13.87 -4.09
C ARG A 134 10.67 15.12 -3.78
N SER A 135 10.91 15.91 -4.81
CA SER A 135 11.36 17.30 -4.68
C SER A 135 10.31 18.25 -5.25
N TYR A 136 10.23 19.45 -4.67
CA TYR A 136 9.41 20.57 -5.18
C TYR A 136 10.26 21.70 -5.77
N THR A 137 11.59 21.57 -5.73
CA THR A 137 12.56 22.58 -6.16
C THR A 137 13.35 22.12 -7.38
N GLY A 138 12.83 21.15 -8.14
CA GLY A 138 13.57 20.54 -9.25
C GLY A 138 14.80 19.73 -8.80
N GLY A 139 14.90 19.38 -7.51
CA GLY A 139 16.07 18.74 -6.94
C GLY A 139 17.17 19.71 -6.48
N GLU A 140 16.93 21.02 -6.50
CA GLU A 140 17.90 22.03 -6.07
C GLU A 140 17.91 22.22 -4.54
N GLY A 141 19.13 22.22 -3.97
CA GLY A 141 19.38 22.38 -2.55
C GLY A 141 19.67 21.06 -1.82
N THR A 142 20.32 21.14 -0.65
CA THR A 142 20.64 19.94 0.16
C THR A 142 19.39 19.29 0.76
N GLU A 143 18.35 20.07 1.03
CA GLU A 143 17.09 19.60 1.62
C GLU A 143 15.98 19.41 0.58
N ALA A 144 16.34 19.33 -0.70
CA ALA A 144 15.38 19.29 -1.81
C ALA A 144 14.48 18.05 -1.82
N TRP A 145 14.93 16.96 -1.20
CA TRP A 145 14.34 15.64 -1.35
C TRP A 145 13.67 15.18 -0.06
N HIS A 146 12.37 14.87 -0.17
CA HIS A 146 11.58 14.32 0.92
C HIS A 146 11.08 12.93 0.57
N ARG A 147 11.18 12.01 1.52
CA ARG A 147 10.61 10.68 1.38
C ARG A 147 9.08 10.76 1.33
N VAL A 148 8.47 10.09 0.38
CA VAL A 148 7.02 9.98 0.25
C VAL A 148 6.53 8.73 1.00
N PRO A 149 5.68 8.88 2.04
CA PRO A 149 5.09 7.73 2.72
C PRO A 149 4.11 7.02 1.79
N THR A 150 4.27 5.70 1.62
CA THR A 150 3.39 4.90 0.76
C THR A 150 2.38 4.08 1.56
N GLY A 151 2.40 4.15 2.89
CA GLY A 151 1.59 3.30 3.78
C GLY A 151 2.07 1.85 3.92
N PHE A 152 3.06 1.43 3.11
CA PHE A 152 3.64 0.09 3.11
C PHE A 152 5.17 0.17 3.25
N PRO A 153 5.85 -0.89 3.72
CA PRO A 153 7.31 -0.94 3.81
C PRO A 153 7.98 -1.12 2.43
N VAL A 154 7.82 -0.13 1.55
CA VAL A 154 8.39 -0.12 0.20
C VAL A 154 9.83 0.40 0.24
N LEU A 155 10.77 -0.43 -0.16
CA LEU A 155 12.20 -0.08 -0.24
C LEU A 155 12.68 0.18 -1.67
N GLY A 156 12.26 -0.64 -2.63
CA GLY A 156 12.64 -0.51 -4.04
C GLY A 156 11.49 0.04 -4.87
N VAL A 157 11.75 1.07 -5.67
CA VAL A 157 10.79 1.64 -6.63
C VAL A 157 11.46 1.72 -7.99
N SER A 158 11.04 0.85 -8.90
CA SER A 158 11.64 0.69 -10.24
C SER A 158 10.82 1.35 -11.35
N ALA A 159 9.54 1.61 -11.11
CA ALA A 159 8.67 2.32 -12.06
C ALA A 159 7.83 3.39 -11.35
N ILE A 160 7.62 4.51 -12.04
CA ILE A 160 6.77 5.62 -11.60
C ILE A 160 6.03 6.11 -12.84
N ALA A 161 4.72 6.26 -12.73
CA ALA A 161 3.87 6.89 -13.73
C ALA A 161 2.93 7.89 -13.04
N ILE A 162 2.80 9.08 -13.63
CA ILE A 162 1.93 10.15 -13.13
C ILE A 162 0.80 10.29 -14.14
N ASN A 163 -0.44 10.36 -13.67
CA ASN A 163 -1.56 10.65 -14.55
C ASN A 163 -1.42 12.09 -15.10
N PRO A 164 -1.38 12.28 -16.44
CA PRO A 164 -1.23 13.61 -17.02
C PRO A 164 -2.48 14.51 -16.86
N LEU A 165 -3.65 13.91 -16.59
CA LEU A 165 -4.91 14.65 -16.39
C LEU A 165 -5.15 15.03 -14.93
N ASP A 166 -4.63 14.24 -13.99
CA ASP A 166 -4.65 14.54 -12.56
C ASP A 166 -3.30 14.16 -11.92
N THR A 167 -2.47 15.15 -11.67
CA THR A 167 -1.11 14.94 -11.18
C THR A 167 -1.06 14.48 -9.71
N ASN A 168 -2.20 14.42 -9.02
CA ASN A 168 -2.31 13.84 -7.69
C ASN A 168 -2.36 12.30 -7.72
N GLU A 169 -2.64 11.72 -8.89
CA GLU A 169 -2.71 10.28 -9.08
C GLU A 169 -1.37 9.75 -9.62
N ILE A 170 -0.71 8.92 -8.81
CA ILE A 170 0.64 8.40 -9.06
C ILE A 170 0.65 6.89 -8.84
N TYR A 171 1.17 6.18 -9.85
CA TYR A 171 1.36 4.73 -9.82
C TYR A 171 2.84 4.42 -9.64
N ILE A 172 3.15 3.50 -8.73
CA ILE A 172 4.52 3.03 -8.49
C ILE A 172 4.64 1.52 -8.66
N GLY A 173 5.65 1.10 -9.42
CA GLY A 173 6.10 -0.29 -9.48
C GLY A 173 7.11 -0.53 -8.38
N THR A 174 6.75 -1.36 -7.40
CA THR A 174 7.61 -1.69 -6.27
C THR A 174 8.45 -2.94 -6.57
N GLY A 175 9.62 -3.00 -5.94
CA GLY A 175 10.58 -4.07 -6.12
C GLY A 175 11.73 -3.72 -7.07
N GLU A 176 12.84 -4.42 -6.86
CA GLU A 176 14.03 -4.38 -7.69
C GLU A 176 14.62 -5.79 -7.74
N VAL A 177 15.05 -6.23 -8.92
CA VAL A 177 15.74 -7.51 -9.08
C VAL A 177 17.21 -7.23 -9.33
N TYR A 178 18.03 -7.50 -8.31
CA TYR A 178 19.48 -7.55 -8.48
C TYR A 178 19.85 -8.84 -9.23
N ASN A 179 20.72 -8.76 -10.24
CA ASN A 179 21.12 -9.90 -11.08
C ASN A 179 19.95 -10.65 -11.75
N TYR A 180 19.12 -9.93 -12.52
CA TYR A 180 18.02 -10.54 -13.29
C TYR A 180 18.47 -11.71 -14.21
N GLN A 181 19.76 -11.78 -14.55
CA GLN A 181 20.33 -12.86 -15.36
C GLN A 181 20.58 -14.16 -14.59
N ASN A 182 20.63 -14.13 -13.25
CA ASN A 182 20.90 -15.28 -12.38
C ASN A 182 19.71 -15.70 -11.50
N VAL A 183 18.58 -15.01 -11.59
CA VAL A 183 17.33 -15.51 -11.00
C VAL A 183 16.87 -16.68 -11.86
N GLY A 184 17.05 -17.90 -11.35
CA GLY A 184 16.43 -19.08 -11.95
C GLY A 184 14.91 -18.94 -12.03
N ASN A 185 14.24 -19.82 -12.78
CA ASN A 185 12.79 -19.77 -13.06
C ASN A 185 11.87 -20.02 -11.83
N ARG A 186 12.28 -19.66 -10.61
CA ARG A 186 11.56 -19.88 -9.36
C ARG A 186 11.12 -18.56 -8.74
N LEU A 187 10.09 -18.62 -7.89
CA LEU A 187 9.59 -17.49 -7.11
C LEU A 187 10.68 -16.98 -6.15
N ALA A 188 11.16 -15.75 -6.38
CA ALA A 188 12.06 -15.05 -5.47
C ALA A 188 11.23 -14.10 -4.58
N ILE A 189 10.89 -14.54 -3.37
CA ILE A 189 10.25 -13.66 -2.37
C ILE A 189 11.37 -12.97 -1.60
N ARG A 190 11.57 -11.66 -1.83
CA ARG A 190 12.50 -10.84 -1.04
C ARG A 190 11.73 -9.68 -0.40
N THR A 191 11.65 -9.70 0.94
CA THR A 191 10.99 -8.66 1.73
C THR A 191 11.92 -7.49 2.08
N THR A 192 13.24 -7.70 2.00
CA THR A 192 14.29 -6.69 2.13
C THR A 192 15.48 -7.03 1.21
N ARG A 193 16.39 -6.07 1.00
CA ARG A 193 17.68 -6.37 0.36
C ARG A 193 18.52 -7.22 1.32
N GLY A 194 18.57 -8.52 1.08
CA GLY A 194 19.63 -9.40 1.58
C GLY A 194 20.40 -9.86 0.36
N SER A 195 21.72 -9.73 0.36
CA SER A 195 22.62 -10.39 -0.59
C SER A 195 22.38 -11.90 -0.54
#